data_AF-A0A9X0D8U2-F1
#
_entry.id   AF-A0A9X0D8U2-F1
#
_cell.length_a   1.000
_cell.length_b   1.000
_cell.length_c   1.000
_cell.angle_alpha   90.00
_cell.angle_beta   90.00
_cell.angle_gamma   90.00
#
_symmetry.space_group_name_H-M   'P 1'
#
loop_
_entity.id
_entity.type
_entity.pdbx_description
1 polymer ?
#
loop_
_entity_poly.entity_id
_entity_poly.type
_entity_poly.pdbx_seq_one_letter_code
_entity_poly.pdbx_strand_id
1 'polypeptide(L)'
;MADGSDELYNQTIPNGRVDYVREEYKHYKRKKPPPDFSEVIDLQDSSTFRGHVEKFELNKSAHSKFGLRCVTEWRAYELNSCPGFMFIVNPFLPGAQHYWTRRCMEDFPRKPNVCNLDAHMTLDPSKSVWEVSHSNDEKCDLMDRLRWVHLGYHFDYNVVDYKPERYYDFPSDLAGMTQHIANAIGYPEYSPEAGIVNYYPLGGSMGGHTDHYESDLSWPLISLSFGQTAIFLIGGATRDVRPVALYVRSGDIIIMSGKSRTAFHAVPRIIKVGNENEPPSCLKWKDLLFANDVDMTSVANPDEAIVPDMNVEIPDVLEETSIVSHRTCGSSKEQSEKALCQESCDNEISSEFGNQQDK
;
A
#
# COMPACT_ATOMS: atom_id res chain seq x y z
N MET A 1 -12.44 18.78 21.96
CA MET A 1 -11.91 17.87 22.98
C MET A 1 -10.88 17.02 22.29
N ALA A 2 -9.61 17.32 22.54
CA ALA A 2 -8.48 16.55 22.06
C ALA A 2 -8.07 15.66 23.22
N ASP A 3 -8.23 14.36 23.10
CA ASP A 3 -7.73 13.42 24.11
C ASP A 3 -7.74 11.99 23.56
N GLY A 4 -6.61 11.28 23.68
CA GLY A 4 -6.53 9.83 23.53
C GLY A 4 -5.32 9.28 22.77
N SER A 5 -4.87 9.90 21.67
CA SER A 5 -3.84 9.30 20.79
C SER A 5 -2.40 9.76 21.06
N ASP A 6 -2.19 10.79 21.89
CA ASP A 6 -0.85 11.32 22.20
C ASP A 6 -0.17 10.61 23.39
N GLU A 7 -0.89 9.83 24.20
CA GLU A 7 -0.31 9.19 25.39
C GLU A 7 0.55 7.95 25.09
N LEU A 8 0.42 7.34 23.91
CA LEU A 8 1.33 6.26 23.48
C LEU A 8 2.66 6.79 22.90
N TYR A 9 2.77 8.09 22.62
CA TYR A 9 3.92 8.68 21.90
C TYR A 9 5.09 9.14 22.79
N ASN A 10 4.92 9.09 24.11
CA ASN A 10 5.88 9.60 25.10
C ASN A 10 6.56 8.53 25.94
N GLN A 11 6.83 7.35 25.38
CA GLN A 11 7.71 6.38 26.05
C GLN A 11 9.18 6.72 25.73
N THR A 12 9.89 7.29 26.71
CA THR A 12 11.34 7.09 26.81
C THR A 12 11.60 5.59 26.89
N ILE A 13 12.46 5.05 26.03
CA ILE A 13 12.84 3.63 26.10
C ILE A 13 13.39 3.38 27.51
N PRO A 14 12.82 2.43 28.28
CA PRO A 14 13.40 2.05 29.57
C PRO A 14 14.84 1.59 29.32
N ASN A 15 15.80 2.09 30.09
CA ASN A 15 17.24 1.73 30.09
C ASN A 15 18.23 2.63 29.32
N GLY A 16 17.90 3.88 29.00
CA GLY A 16 18.88 4.84 28.46
C GLY A 16 19.29 4.58 27.00
N ARG A 17 18.52 3.78 26.26
CA ARG A 17 18.67 3.61 24.81
C ARG A 17 18.10 4.81 24.07
N VAL A 18 18.79 5.24 23.01
CA VAL A 18 18.39 6.36 22.18
C VAL A 18 17.26 5.91 21.24
N ASP A 19 16.18 6.68 21.17
CA ASP A 19 15.12 6.51 20.18
C ASP A 19 15.50 7.27 18.91
N TYR A 20 16.29 6.63 18.05
CA TYR A 20 16.74 7.25 16.80
C TYR A 20 15.60 7.46 15.81
N VAL A 21 14.53 6.65 15.88
CA VAL A 21 13.33 6.85 15.05
C VAL A 21 12.70 8.20 15.36
N ARG A 22 12.52 8.52 16.64
CA ARG A 22 12.00 9.81 17.09
C ARG A 22 12.96 10.96 16.80
N GLU A 23 14.26 10.74 16.96
CA GLU A 23 15.29 11.75 16.66
C GLU A 23 15.27 12.16 15.18
N GLU A 24 15.34 11.20 14.27
CA GLU A 24 15.31 11.44 12.81
C GLU A 24 13.96 12.03 12.37
N TYR A 25 12.86 11.52 12.91
CA TYR A 25 11.53 12.08 12.62
C TYR A 25 11.46 13.57 12.99
N LYS A 26 11.93 13.94 14.19
CA LYS A 26 11.96 15.33 14.63
C LYS A 26 12.92 16.17 13.80
N HIS A 27 14.07 15.63 13.43
CA HIS A 27 15.04 16.29 12.56
C HIS A 27 14.38 16.71 11.24
N TYR A 28 13.83 15.76 10.48
CA TYR A 28 13.25 16.04 9.17
C TYR A 28 11.90 16.79 9.26
N LYS A 29 11.16 16.70 10.37
CA LYS A 29 9.93 17.48 10.59
C LYS A 29 10.19 18.96 10.96
N ARG A 30 11.41 19.31 11.38
CA ARG A 30 11.76 20.66 11.88
C ARG A 30 11.50 21.75 10.84
N LYS A 31 10.74 22.80 11.19
CA LYS A 31 10.43 23.90 10.25
C LYS A 31 11.50 25.01 10.23
N LYS A 32 12.12 25.31 11.37
CA LYS A 32 13.08 26.41 11.54
C LYS A 32 14.23 26.02 12.48
N PRO A 33 15.50 26.10 12.04
CA PRO A 33 15.89 26.11 10.62
C PRO A 33 15.37 24.83 9.92
N PRO A 34 15.09 24.86 8.62
CA PRO A 34 14.79 23.63 7.89
C PRO A 34 15.94 22.61 8.04
N PRO A 35 15.66 21.30 8.00
CA PRO A 35 16.71 20.28 7.97
C PRO A 35 17.58 20.43 6.73
N ASP A 36 18.80 19.92 6.81
CA ASP A 36 19.60 19.66 5.63
C ASP A 36 19.08 18.36 4.98
N PHE A 37 19.03 18.34 3.65
CA PHE A 37 18.59 17.18 2.88
C PHE A 37 19.71 16.57 2.04
N SER A 38 20.96 17.01 2.24
CA SER A 38 22.15 16.50 1.54
C SER A 38 22.37 15.00 1.71
N GLU A 39 22.03 14.45 2.88
CA GLU A 39 22.16 13.03 3.22
C GLU A 39 20.92 12.19 2.87
N VAL A 40 19.90 12.79 2.26
CA VAL A 40 18.70 12.04 1.84
C VAL A 40 19.00 11.29 0.55
N ILE A 41 18.79 9.98 0.56
CA ILE A 41 19.02 9.11 -0.58
C ILE A 41 18.04 9.46 -1.70
N ASP A 42 18.58 9.77 -2.88
CA ASP A 42 17.85 10.03 -4.11
C ASP A 42 18.15 8.96 -5.16
N LEU A 43 17.24 8.01 -5.36
CA LEU A 43 17.39 6.95 -6.37
C LEU A 43 17.27 7.42 -7.84
N GLN A 44 17.16 8.73 -8.07
CA GLN A 44 17.34 9.36 -9.38
C GLN A 44 18.76 9.95 -9.55
N ASP A 45 19.53 10.10 -8.48
CA ASP A 45 20.91 10.60 -8.49
C ASP A 45 21.89 9.56 -7.93
N SER A 46 22.65 8.95 -8.84
CA SER A 46 23.67 7.93 -8.52
C SER A 46 24.74 8.36 -7.51
N SER A 47 24.96 9.66 -7.33
CA SER A 47 25.93 10.16 -6.34
C SER A 47 25.45 9.96 -4.89
N THR A 48 24.13 9.89 -4.67
CA THR A 48 23.53 9.84 -3.32
C THR A 48 23.26 8.42 -2.82
N PHE A 49 23.09 7.44 -3.72
CA PHE A 49 22.73 6.06 -3.32
C PHE A 49 23.86 5.05 -3.45
N ARG A 50 25.03 5.45 -3.97
CA ARG A 50 26.17 4.54 -4.13
C ARG A 50 26.61 3.98 -2.76
N GLY A 51 26.57 2.65 -2.62
CA GLY A 51 26.93 1.95 -1.38
C GLY A 51 25.79 1.81 -0.37
N HIS A 52 24.68 2.52 -0.57
CA HIS A 52 23.47 2.38 0.26
C HIS A 52 22.51 1.33 -0.27
N VAL A 53 22.46 1.15 -1.58
CA VAL A 53 21.55 0.22 -2.24
C VAL A 53 22.28 -0.70 -3.22
N GLU A 54 21.67 -1.84 -3.46
CA GLU A 54 22.03 -2.78 -4.52
C GLU A 54 20.91 -2.86 -5.54
N LYS A 55 21.24 -3.14 -6.81
CA LYS A 55 20.22 -3.33 -7.84
C LYS A 55 19.46 -4.63 -7.54
N PHE A 56 18.14 -4.56 -7.52
CA PHE A 56 17.29 -5.74 -7.35
C PHE A 56 16.95 -6.34 -8.71
N GLU A 57 17.16 -7.64 -8.86
CA GLU A 57 16.86 -8.35 -10.11
C GLU A 57 15.40 -8.81 -10.13
N LEU A 58 14.65 -8.33 -11.12
CA LEU A 58 13.21 -8.56 -11.25
C LEU A 58 12.93 -9.80 -12.11
N ASN A 59 11.86 -10.50 -11.76
CA ASN A 59 11.32 -11.58 -12.58
C ASN A 59 10.71 -11.00 -13.86
N LYS A 60 10.88 -11.72 -14.97
CA LYS A 60 10.19 -11.39 -16.22
C LYS A 60 8.68 -11.54 -16.00
N SER A 61 7.93 -10.57 -16.49
CA SER A 61 6.47 -10.55 -16.44
C SER A 61 5.91 -10.09 -17.78
N ALA A 62 4.65 -10.43 -18.05
CA ALA A 62 3.93 -9.92 -19.21
C ALA A 62 3.78 -8.39 -19.15
N HIS A 63 3.36 -7.74 -20.23
CA HIS A 63 3.04 -6.32 -20.16
C HIS A 63 1.87 -6.07 -19.21
N SER A 64 2.01 -5.03 -18.40
CA SER A 64 0.96 -4.58 -17.49
C SER A 64 -0.13 -3.85 -18.26
N LYS A 65 -1.39 -4.16 -17.97
CA LYS A 65 -2.55 -3.35 -18.40
C LYS A 65 -2.85 -2.17 -17.47
N PHE A 66 -2.02 -1.94 -16.47
CA PHE A 66 -2.24 -0.99 -15.36
C PHE A 66 -1.45 0.33 -15.53
N GLY A 67 -0.94 0.59 -16.74
CA GLY A 67 -0.18 1.80 -17.04
C GLY A 67 1.27 1.77 -16.55
N LEU A 68 1.83 0.58 -16.33
CA LEU A 68 3.24 0.38 -15.99
C LEU A 68 4.05 0.07 -17.25
N ARG A 69 5.31 0.50 -17.28
CA ARG A 69 6.31 0.11 -18.28
C ARG A 69 6.59 -1.39 -18.21
N CYS A 70 7.27 -1.93 -19.21
CA CYS A 70 7.75 -3.31 -19.14
C CYS A 70 8.66 -3.49 -17.91
N VAL A 71 8.54 -4.62 -17.20
CA VAL A 71 9.34 -4.90 -16.00
C VAL A 71 10.84 -4.85 -16.29
N THR A 72 11.26 -5.18 -17.52
CA THR A 72 12.66 -5.07 -17.95
C THR A 72 13.20 -3.63 -17.99
N GLU A 73 12.33 -2.62 -17.99
CA GLU A 73 12.70 -1.20 -17.93
C GLU A 73 12.72 -0.66 -16.49
N TRP A 74 12.23 -1.42 -15.52
CA TRP A 74 12.10 -0.94 -14.15
C TRP A 74 13.47 -0.83 -13.48
N ARG A 75 13.65 0.26 -12.73
CA ARG A 75 14.82 0.46 -11.88
C ARG A 75 14.42 0.11 -10.45
N ALA A 76 14.73 -1.12 -10.05
CA ALA A 76 14.49 -1.62 -8.71
C ALA A 76 15.80 -1.73 -7.92
N TYR A 77 15.74 -1.37 -6.65
CA TYR A 77 16.88 -1.39 -5.73
C TYR A 77 16.46 -1.98 -4.38
N GLU A 78 17.36 -2.69 -3.72
CA GLU A 78 17.22 -3.13 -2.34
C GLU A 78 18.14 -2.31 -1.44
N LEU A 79 17.66 -1.93 -0.26
CA LEU A 79 18.42 -1.12 0.69
C LEU A 79 19.29 -2.00 1.59
N ASN A 80 20.61 -1.77 1.55
CA ASN A 80 21.61 -2.59 2.26
C ASN A 80 21.41 -2.57 3.78
N SER A 81 20.99 -1.43 4.34
CA SER A 81 20.76 -1.27 5.78
C SER A 81 19.45 -1.89 6.27
N CYS A 82 18.53 -2.28 5.39
CA CYS A 82 17.24 -2.87 5.75
C CYS A 82 16.84 -3.96 4.72
N PRO A 83 17.38 -5.18 4.84
CA PRO A 83 17.09 -6.26 3.89
C PRO A 83 15.60 -6.54 3.73
N GLY A 84 15.17 -6.78 2.50
CA GLY A 84 13.78 -6.92 2.08
C GLY A 84 13.04 -5.60 1.86
N PHE A 85 13.66 -4.44 2.14
CA PHE A 85 13.17 -3.13 1.71
C PHE A 85 13.59 -2.89 0.26
N MET A 86 12.63 -2.88 -0.65
CA MET A 86 12.85 -2.60 -2.05
C MET A 86 12.22 -1.28 -2.45
N PHE A 87 12.81 -0.65 -3.46
CA PHE A 87 12.34 0.60 -4.02
C PHE A 87 12.37 0.51 -5.55
N ILE A 88 11.23 0.78 -6.18
CA ILE A 88 11.10 0.85 -7.64
C ILE A 88 10.88 2.31 -8.02
N VAL A 89 11.80 2.86 -8.81
CA VAL A 89 11.72 4.24 -9.26
C VAL A 89 10.69 4.35 -10.38
N ASN A 90 9.74 5.28 -10.22
CA ASN A 90 8.58 5.53 -11.09
C ASN A 90 8.48 4.64 -12.36
N PRO A 91 7.83 3.47 -12.26
CA PRO A 91 7.69 2.55 -13.38
C PRO A 91 6.49 2.88 -14.28
N PHE A 92 5.78 3.98 -14.07
CA PHE A 92 4.58 4.31 -14.84
C PHE A 92 4.92 4.80 -16.26
N LEU A 93 4.02 4.48 -17.18
CA LEU A 93 3.97 5.12 -18.49
C LEU A 93 3.64 6.61 -18.31
N PRO A 94 4.11 7.50 -19.20
CA PRO A 94 3.76 8.91 -19.13
C PRO A 94 2.24 9.12 -19.14
N GLY A 95 1.72 9.92 -18.21
CA GLY A 95 0.28 10.18 -18.04
C GLY A 95 -0.50 9.10 -17.28
N ALA A 96 0.02 7.87 -17.16
CA ALA A 96 -0.72 6.78 -16.51
C ALA A 96 -0.99 7.01 -15.01
N GLN A 97 -0.16 7.82 -14.34
CA GLN A 97 -0.39 8.18 -12.93
C GLN A 97 -1.68 8.97 -12.71
N HIS A 98 -2.23 9.63 -13.75
CA HIS A 98 -3.49 10.37 -13.65
C HIS A 98 -4.67 9.47 -13.33
N TYR A 99 -4.72 8.27 -13.94
CA TYR A 99 -5.76 7.30 -13.63
C TYR A 99 -5.75 6.99 -12.14
N TRP A 100 -4.62 6.56 -11.58
CA TRP A 100 -4.49 6.20 -10.18
C TRP A 100 -4.73 7.36 -9.22
N THR A 101 -4.27 8.57 -9.58
CA THR A 101 -4.52 9.77 -8.79
C THR A 101 -6.02 10.07 -8.74
N ARG A 102 -6.72 9.94 -9.87
CA ARG A 102 -8.18 10.09 -9.94
C ARG A 102 -8.91 9.01 -9.16
N ARG A 103 -8.49 7.74 -9.25
CA ARG A 103 -9.04 6.64 -8.44
C ARG A 103 -8.97 6.98 -6.94
N CYS A 104 -7.82 7.48 -6.48
CA CYS A 104 -7.64 7.90 -5.09
C CYS A 104 -8.51 9.10 -4.72
N MET A 105 -8.65 10.12 -5.56
CA MET A 105 -9.40 11.33 -5.18
C MET A 105 -10.92 11.17 -5.31
N GLU A 106 -11.38 10.47 -6.36
CA GLU A 106 -12.80 10.43 -6.76
C GLU A 106 -13.49 9.12 -6.40
N ASP A 107 -12.81 7.97 -6.52
CA ASP A 107 -13.48 6.67 -6.46
C ASP A 107 -13.30 5.97 -5.12
N PHE A 108 -12.07 5.82 -4.64
CA PHE A 108 -11.77 5.13 -3.39
C PHE A 108 -12.48 5.74 -2.17
N PRO A 109 -12.66 7.07 -2.03
CA PRO A 109 -13.42 7.65 -0.93
C PRO A 109 -14.94 7.42 -1.02
N ARG A 110 -15.47 6.89 -2.13
CA ARG A 110 -16.90 6.60 -2.25
C ARG A 110 -17.30 5.46 -1.33
N LYS A 111 -18.58 5.44 -0.99
CA LYS A 111 -19.18 4.26 -0.35
C LYS A 111 -19.13 3.06 -1.28
N PRO A 112 -18.90 1.85 -0.74
CA PRO A 112 -18.98 1.49 0.68
C PRO A 112 -17.70 1.67 1.51
N ASN A 113 -16.60 2.16 0.92
CA ASN A 113 -15.35 2.36 1.64
C ASN A 113 -15.51 3.34 2.81
N VAL A 114 -14.68 3.14 3.83
CA VAL A 114 -14.70 3.96 5.06
C VAL A 114 -13.52 4.91 5.05
N CYS A 115 -13.79 6.17 5.41
CA CYS A 115 -12.81 7.24 5.47
C CYS A 115 -12.92 8.02 6.78
N ASN A 116 -11.93 8.86 7.07
CA ASN A 116 -11.92 9.64 8.31
C ASN A 116 -13.09 10.64 8.45
N LEU A 117 -13.72 11.03 7.35
CA LEU A 117 -14.85 11.97 7.38
C LEU A 117 -16.11 11.34 7.99
N ASP A 118 -16.25 10.02 7.89
CA ASP A 118 -17.44 9.28 8.36
C ASP A 118 -17.67 9.37 9.87
N ALA A 119 -16.61 9.68 10.63
CA ALA A 119 -16.71 9.91 12.07
C ALA A 119 -17.44 11.22 12.42
N HIS A 120 -17.58 12.13 11.47
CA HIS A 120 -18.07 13.48 11.70
C HIS A 120 -19.23 13.90 10.79
N MET A 121 -19.50 13.16 9.72
CA MET A 121 -20.59 13.44 8.79
C MET A 121 -21.10 12.18 8.10
N THR A 122 -22.33 12.25 7.61
CA THR A 122 -22.90 11.24 6.71
C THR A 122 -22.72 11.71 5.27
N LEU A 123 -21.92 10.98 4.50
CA LEU A 123 -21.75 11.22 3.06
C LEU A 123 -22.86 10.53 2.27
N ASP A 124 -23.40 11.22 1.26
CA ASP A 124 -24.34 10.65 0.30
C ASP A 124 -23.65 9.52 -0.50
N PRO A 125 -24.13 8.27 -0.42
CA PRO A 125 -23.52 7.14 -1.13
C PRO A 125 -23.49 7.31 -2.65
N SER A 126 -24.34 8.15 -3.22
CA SER A 126 -24.38 8.42 -4.67
C SER A 126 -23.30 9.40 -5.14
N LYS A 127 -22.62 10.10 -4.21
CA LYS A 127 -21.63 11.13 -4.53
C LYS A 127 -20.24 10.78 -4.00
N SER A 128 -19.21 11.23 -4.69
CA SER A 128 -17.83 11.19 -4.17
C SER A 128 -17.57 12.33 -3.21
N VAL A 129 -16.57 12.15 -2.34
CA VAL A 129 -16.03 13.25 -1.52
C VAL A 129 -15.60 14.41 -2.42
N TRP A 130 -15.03 14.11 -3.59
CA TRP A 130 -14.65 15.10 -4.59
C TRP A 130 -15.84 15.93 -5.10
N GLU A 131 -16.92 15.28 -5.53
CA GLU A 131 -18.15 15.93 -6.02
C GLU A 131 -18.80 16.77 -4.93
N VAL A 132 -18.91 16.23 -3.72
CA VAL A 132 -19.48 16.97 -2.58
C VAL A 132 -18.63 18.19 -2.27
N SER A 133 -17.30 18.06 -2.31
CA SER A 133 -16.39 19.16 -2.04
C SER A 133 -16.56 20.33 -3.01
N HIS A 134 -16.70 20.04 -4.30
CA HIS A 134 -16.86 21.06 -5.34
C HIS A 134 -18.29 21.63 -5.46
N SER A 135 -19.25 21.03 -4.76
CA SER A 135 -20.65 21.48 -4.78
C SER A 135 -21.02 22.50 -3.70
N ASN A 136 -20.16 22.69 -2.69
CA ASN A 136 -20.42 23.61 -1.57
C ASN A 136 -19.76 24.97 -1.78
N ASP A 137 -20.57 26.03 -1.80
CA ASP A 137 -20.16 27.42 -2.06
C ASP A 137 -19.49 28.13 -0.85
N GLU A 138 -19.35 27.47 0.31
CA GLU A 138 -18.70 28.09 1.49
C GLU A 138 -17.72 27.18 2.28
N LYS A 139 -16.47 27.69 2.36
CA LYS A 139 -15.50 27.63 3.47
C LYS A 139 -14.83 26.32 3.90
N CYS A 140 -15.10 25.16 3.30
CA CYS A 140 -14.19 24.02 3.50
C CYS A 140 -14.30 22.95 2.42
N ASP A 141 -13.21 22.80 1.67
CA ASP A 141 -12.99 21.68 0.78
C ASP A 141 -12.90 20.38 1.62
N LEU A 142 -13.79 19.42 1.37
CA LEU A 142 -13.75 18.12 2.07
C LEU A 142 -12.49 17.33 1.73
N MET A 143 -11.90 17.54 0.55
CA MET A 143 -10.63 16.93 0.18
C MET A 143 -9.50 17.43 1.08
N ASP A 144 -9.53 18.71 1.49
CA ASP A 144 -8.55 19.26 2.45
C ASP A 144 -8.64 18.60 3.83
N ARG A 145 -9.77 17.96 4.15
CA ARG A 145 -10.00 17.24 5.42
C ARG A 145 -9.84 15.72 5.31
N LEU A 146 -9.80 15.17 4.10
CA LEU A 146 -9.59 13.74 3.88
C LEU A 146 -8.16 13.36 4.28
N ARG A 147 -8.00 12.28 5.04
CA ARG A 147 -6.72 11.83 5.61
C ARG A 147 -6.45 10.36 5.36
N TRP A 148 -7.48 9.52 5.43
CA TRP A 148 -7.36 8.10 5.12
C TRP A 148 -8.65 7.53 4.55
N VAL A 149 -8.50 6.46 3.77
CA VAL A 149 -9.57 5.59 3.26
C VAL A 149 -9.11 4.14 3.40
N HIS A 150 -9.96 3.25 3.91
CA HIS A 150 -9.72 1.80 3.90
C HIS A 150 -10.38 1.16 2.67
N LEU A 151 -9.72 0.14 2.15
CA LEU A 151 -10.15 -0.70 1.03
C LEU A 151 -10.07 -2.17 1.47
N GLY A 152 -10.99 -3.03 1.03
CA GLY A 152 -10.95 -4.45 1.40
C GLY A 152 -11.37 -4.69 2.85
N TYR A 153 -10.56 -5.46 3.60
CA TYR A 153 -10.70 -5.56 5.05
C TYR A 153 -10.35 -4.23 5.72
N HIS A 154 -11.28 -3.73 6.52
CA HIS A 154 -11.09 -2.46 7.22
C HIS A 154 -10.39 -2.66 8.57
N PHE A 155 -9.27 -1.96 8.73
CA PHE A 155 -8.57 -1.87 10.01
C PHE A 155 -9.34 -0.95 10.96
N ASP A 156 -9.61 -1.39 12.18
CA ASP A 156 -10.33 -0.61 13.18
C ASP A 156 -9.36 -0.08 14.23
N TYR A 157 -9.07 1.22 14.18
CA TYR A 157 -8.15 1.88 15.11
C TYR A 157 -8.56 1.82 16.58
N ASN A 158 -9.83 1.51 16.91
CA ASN A 158 -10.27 1.40 18.31
C ASN A 158 -9.89 0.05 18.94
N VAL A 159 -9.82 -1.00 18.13
CA VAL A 159 -9.44 -2.35 18.56
C VAL A 159 -8.05 -2.76 18.08
N VAL A 160 -7.48 -1.96 17.16
CA VAL A 160 -6.15 -2.15 16.57
C VAL A 160 -6.03 -3.52 15.89
N ASP A 161 -7.06 -3.88 15.11
CA ASP A 161 -7.19 -5.17 14.43
C ASP A 161 -8.09 -5.04 13.17
N TYR A 162 -8.03 -6.03 12.27
CA TYR A 162 -8.95 -6.18 11.15
C TYR A 162 -10.22 -6.90 11.59
N LYS A 163 -11.38 -6.37 11.21
CA LYS A 163 -12.68 -7.01 11.53
C LYS A 163 -13.15 -7.86 10.35
N PRO A 164 -13.28 -9.20 10.49
CA PRO A 164 -13.75 -10.07 9.41
C PRO A 164 -15.12 -9.68 8.86
N GLU A 165 -15.96 -9.05 9.68
CA GLU A 165 -17.32 -8.64 9.33
C GLU A 165 -17.39 -7.29 8.59
N ARG A 166 -16.27 -6.57 8.47
CA ARG A 166 -16.16 -5.28 7.74
C ARG A 166 -15.28 -5.45 6.52
N TYR A 167 -15.78 -6.25 5.58
CA TYR A 167 -15.17 -6.48 4.29
C TYR A 167 -16.03 -5.88 3.18
N TYR A 168 -15.40 -5.13 2.30
CA TYR A 168 -15.94 -4.77 0.99
C TYR A 168 -14.96 -5.23 -0.08
N ASP A 169 -15.44 -5.42 -1.30
CA ASP A 169 -14.59 -5.90 -2.38
C ASP A 169 -13.39 -4.97 -2.60
N PHE A 170 -12.20 -5.57 -2.55
CA PHE A 170 -10.97 -4.84 -2.84
C PHE A 170 -10.97 -4.42 -4.33
N PRO A 171 -10.63 -3.17 -4.69
CA PRO A 171 -10.69 -2.70 -6.06
C PRO A 171 -9.86 -3.57 -7.02
N SER A 172 -10.52 -4.21 -7.98
CA SER A 172 -9.91 -5.24 -8.84
C SER A 172 -8.79 -4.71 -9.74
N ASP A 173 -8.86 -3.45 -10.13
CA ASP A 173 -7.82 -2.73 -10.85
C ASP A 173 -6.56 -2.56 -9.99
N LEU A 174 -6.71 -2.10 -8.75
CA LEU A 174 -5.60 -1.98 -7.79
C LEU A 174 -5.04 -3.35 -7.41
N ALA A 175 -5.91 -4.36 -7.25
CA ALA A 175 -5.50 -5.73 -6.98
C ALA A 175 -4.60 -6.25 -8.10
N GLY A 176 -5.06 -6.14 -9.34
CA GLY A 176 -4.28 -6.57 -10.50
C GLY A 176 -2.95 -5.83 -10.64
N MET A 177 -2.92 -4.51 -10.38
CA MET A 177 -1.67 -3.73 -10.41
C MET A 177 -0.67 -4.22 -9.36
N THR A 178 -1.11 -4.41 -8.12
CA THR A 178 -0.24 -4.83 -7.01
C THR A 178 0.18 -6.29 -7.13
N GLN A 179 -0.69 -7.18 -7.63
CA GLN A 179 -0.33 -8.55 -8.05
C GLN A 179 0.74 -8.56 -9.13
N HIS A 180 0.63 -7.68 -10.13
CA HIS A 180 1.62 -7.56 -11.18
C HIS A 180 2.99 -7.14 -10.63
N ILE A 181 3.01 -6.16 -9.72
CA ILE A 181 4.22 -5.73 -9.01
C ILE A 181 4.78 -6.87 -8.16
N ALA A 182 3.94 -7.54 -7.36
CA ALA A 182 4.33 -8.65 -6.49
C ALA A 182 4.95 -9.82 -7.28
N ASN A 183 4.37 -10.18 -8.43
CA ASN A 183 4.93 -11.20 -9.30
C ASN A 183 6.34 -10.83 -9.80
N ALA A 184 6.55 -9.56 -10.19
CA ALA A 184 7.85 -9.06 -10.64
C ALA A 184 8.94 -9.13 -9.56
N ILE A 185 8.57 -9.10 -8.28
CA ILE A 185 9.49 -9.20 -7.13
C ILE A 185 9.52 -10.59 -6.47
N GLY A 186 8.89 -11.60 -7.09
CA GLY A 186 8.97 -12.99 -6.61
C GLY A 186 7.85 -13.47 -5.69
N TYR A 187 6.71 -12.78 -5.66
CA TYR A 187 5.52 -13.17 -4.90
C TYR A 187 4.32 -13.41 -5.86
N PRO A 188 4.33 -14.49 -6.67
CA PRO A 188 3.31 -14.74 -7.70
C PRO A 188 1.90 -15.02 -7.15
N GLU A 189 1.82 -15.50 -5.91
CA GLU A 189 0.55 -15.85 -5.23
C GLU A 189 0.05 -14.72 -4.32
N TYR A 190 0.68 -13.54 -4.36
CA TYR A 190 0.25 -12.40 -3.57
C TYR A 190 -1.20 -12.03 -3.90
N SER A 191 -2.04 -11.94 -2.86
CA SER A 191 -3.43 -11.52 -2.97
C SER A 191 -3.68 -10.34 -2.03
N PRO A 192 -3.90 -9.13 -2.55
CA PRO A 192 -4.18 -7.97 -1.70
C PRO A 192 -5.61 -8.03 -1.18
N GLU A 193 -5.76 -8.05 0.14
CA GLU A 193 -7.06 -8.15 0.81
C GLU A 193 -7.43 -6.89 1.59
N ALA A 194 -6.44 -6.06 1.93
CA ALA A 194 -6.60 -4.83 2.69
C ALA A 194 -5.72 -3.72 2.09
N GLY A 195 -6.21 -2.48 2.13
CA GLY A 195 -5.49 -1.32 1.63
C GLY A 195 -5.84 -0.06 2.38
N ILE A 196 -4.88 0.86 2.50
CA ILE A 196 -5.06 2.17 3.10
C ILE A 196 -4.55 3.23 2.12
N VAL A 197 -5.40 4.17 1.75
CA VAL A 197 -5.01 5.36 0.99
C VAL A 197 -4.80 6.49 1.97
N ASN A 198 -3.57 6.98 2.11
CA ASN A 198 -3.23 8.11 2.99
C ASN A 198 -3.11 9.42 2.20
N TYR A 199 -3.76 10.48 2.71
CA TYR A 199 -3.81 11.80 2.08
C TYR A 199 -3.02 12.80 2.92
N TYR A 200 -1.89 13.26 2.39
CA TYR A 200 -0.99 14.18 3.09
C TYR A 200 -1.06 15.59 2.48
N PRO A 201 -1.67 16.57 3.17
CA PRO A 201 -1.48 17.97 2.79
C PRO A 201 -0.04 18.41 3.04
N LEU A 202 0.34 19.59 2.53
CA LEU A 202 1.63 20.19 2.87
C LEU A 202 1.72 20.41 4.40
N GLY A 203 2.80 19.90 5.00
CA GLY A 203 2.98 19.89 6.46
C GLY A 203 2.31 18.71 7.17
N GLY A 204 1.58 17.85 6.44
CA GLY A 204 1.17 16.53 6.89
C GLY A 204 2.40 15.65 7.19
N SER A 205 2.22 14.69 8.10
CA SER A 205 3.28 13.79 8.53
C SER A 205 2.70 12.54 9.18
N MET A 206 3.44 11.43 9.16
CA MET A 206 3.15 10.20 9.87
C MET A 206 4.33 9.86 10.79
N GLY A 207 4.06 9.65 12.08
CA GLY A 207 5.09 9.36 13.08
C GLY A 207 5.71 7.96 12.90
N GLY A 208 6.75 7.68 13.70
CA GLY A 208 7.42 6.38 13.68
C GLY A 208 6.52 5.24 14.19
N HIS A 209 6.23 4.26 13.33
CA HIS A 209 5.38 3.10 13.62
C HIS A 209 5.86 1.86 12.84
N THR A 210 5.18 0.73 13.07
CA THR A 210 5.37 -0.55 12.36
C THR A 210 4.00 -1.09 11.96
N ASP A 211 3.93 -1.76 10.81
CA ASP A 211 2.71 -2.42 10.34
C ASP A 211 2.84 -3.94 10.54
N HIS A 212 2.11 -4.49 11.49
CA HIS A 212 2.27 -5.89 11.90
C HIS A 212 0.96 -6.53 12.38
N TYR A 213 -0.17 -6.01 11.90
CA TYR A 213 -1.50 -6.47 12.32
C TYR A 213 -2.11 -7.48 11.34
N GLU A 214 -1.53 -7.63 10.15
CA GLU A 214 -1.90 -8.71 9.25
C GLU A 214 -1.51 -10.07 9.84
N SER A 215 -2.35 -11.08 9.63
CA SER A 215 -2.16 -12.43 10.18
C SER A 215 -0.91 -13.14 9.64
N ASP A 216 -0.55 -12.85 8.39
CA ASP A 216 0.62 -13.41 7.71
C ASP A 216 1.56 -12.29 7.24
N LEU A 217 2.66 -12.12 7.99
CA LEU A 217 3.70 -11.14 7.71
C LEU A 217 4.76 -11.65 6.72
N SER A 218 4.59 -12.85 6.14
CA SER A 218 5.47 -13.33 5.07
C SER A 218 5.20 -12.62 3.74
N TRP A 219 4.00 -12.06 3.55
CA TRP A 219 3.63 -11.29 2.36
C TRP A 219 4.16 -9.86 2.40
N PRO A 220 4.57 -9.31 1.24
CA PRO A 220 5.07 -7.96 1.14
C PRO A 220 3.97 -6.92 1.37
N LEU A 221 4.34 -5.79 1.96
CA LEU A 221 3.55 -4.56 1.91
C LEU A 221 4.01 -3.75 0.69
N ILE A 222 3.08 -3.39 -0.19
CA ILE A 222 3.34 -2.58 -1.40
C ILE A 222 2.74 -1.19 -1.22
N SER A 223 3.59 -0.17 -1.23
CA SER A 223 3.21 1.24 -1.05
C SER A 223 3.50 2.03 -2.32
N LEU A 224 2.48 2.76 -2.80
CA LEU A 224 2.50 3.56 -4.02
C LEU A 224 2.41 5.04 -3.66
N SER A 225 3.24 5.89 -4.25
CA SER A 225 3.22 7.34 -4.00
C SER A 225 2.79 8.13 -5.22
N PHE A 226 1.92 9.13 -5.04
CA PHE A 226 1.49 10.04 -6.11
C PHE A 226 1.46 11.49 -5.59
N GLY A 227 1.88 12.44 -6.42
CA GLY A 227 1.87 13.87 -6.10
C GLY A 227 3.19 14.39 -5.52
N GLN A 228 3.10 15.21 -4.48
CA GLN A 228 4.27 15.91 -3.92
C GLN A 228 5.30 14.93 -3.34
N THR A 229 6.58 15.31 -3.36
CA THR A 229 7.66 14.45 -2.84
C THR A 229 7.57 14.31 -1.33
N ALA A 230 7.77 13.11 -0.80
CA ALA A 230 7.89 12.87 0.64
C ALA A 230 9.34 12.57 1.03
N ILE A 231 9.68 12.88 2.27
CA ILE A 231 10.79 12.25 2.98
C ILE A 231 10.22 11.02 3.68
N PHE A 232 10.77 9.85 3.39
CA PHE A 232 10.45 8.59 4.04
C PHE A 232 11.63 8.14 4.88
N LEU A 233 11.36 7.71 6.11
CA LEU A 233 12.35 7.15 7.01
C LEU A 233 12.13 5.65 7.15
N ILE A 234 13.20 4.86 7.03
CA ILE A 234 13.18 3.43 7.28
C ILE A 234 14.33 3.03 8.21
N GLY A 235 13.97 2.47 9.37
CA GLY A 235 14.89 1.94 10.37
C GLY A 235 14.93 0.41 10.37
N GLY A 236 15.12 -0.15 11.56
CA GLY A 236 15.10 -1.60 11.78
C GLY A 236 13.92 -2.06 12.63
N ALA A 237 13.99 -3.28 13.15
CA ALA A 237 12.95 -3.87 14.01
C ALA A 237 12.80 -3.15 15.38
N THR A 238 13.78 -2.33 15.76
CA THR A 238 13.83 -1.64 17.04
C THR A 238 14.14 -0.15 16.86
N ARG A 239 13.73 0.66 17.83
CA ARG A 239 13.85 2.14 17.79
C ARG A 239 15.28 2.67 17.96
N ASP A 240 16.20 1.80 18.38
CA ASP A 240 17.64 2.06 18.53
C ASP A 240 18.44 1.75 17.25
N VAL A 241 17.78 1.36 16.15
CA VAL A 241 18.36 1.37 14.81
C VAL A 241 18.05 2.71 14.15
N ARG A 242 19.08 3.48 13.80
CA ARG A 242 18.90 4.80 13.18
C ARG A 242 18.28 4.66 11.77
N PRO A 243 17.14 5.29 11.51
CA PRO A 243 16.56 5.29 10.17
C PRO A 243 17.45 6.00 9.15
N VAL A 244 17.43 5.50 7.92
CA VAL A 244 17.91 6.25 6.76
C VAL A 244 16.74 7.01 6.13
N ALA A 245 17.04 8.13 5.47
CA ALA A 245 16.06 8.97 4.79
C ALA A 245 16.12 8.77 3.27
N LEU A 246 14.96 8.61 2.64
CA LEU A 246 14.83 8.51 1.19
C LEU A 246 13.83 9.55 0.67
N TYR A 247 14.08 10.06 -0.53
CA TYR A 247 13.04 10.74 -1.30
C TYR A 247 12.07 9.73 -1.89
N VAL A 248 10.77 9.99 -1.73
CA VAL A 248 9.70 9.26 -2.42
C VAL A 248 8.95 10.25 -3.30
N ARG A 249 9.02 10.08 -4.62
CA ARG A 249 8.41 10.99 -5.60
C ARG A 249 7.16 10.35 -6.21
N SER A 250 6.42 11.16 -6.97
CA SER A 250 5.25 10.68 -7.69
C SER A 250 5.58 9.54 -8.66
N GLY A 251 4.93 8.41 -8.44
CA GLY A 251 5.09 7.15 -9.14
C GLY A 251 6.05 6.17 -8.48
N ASP A 252 6.85 6.58 -7.50
CA ASP A 252 7.77 5.67 -6.82
C ASP A 252 6.99 4.64 -5.99
N ILE A 253 7.55 3.44 -5.90
CA ILE A 253 6.97 2.29 -5.19
C ILE A 253 7.95 1.82 -4.12
N ILE A 254 7.46 1.70 -2.89
CA ILE A 254 8.18 1.08 -1.78
C ILE A 254 7.57 -0.30 -1.54
N ILE A 255 8.42 -1.29 -1.34
CA ILE A 255 8.00 -2.63 -0.92
C ILE A 255 8.74 -3.00 0.37
N MET A 256 7.98 -3.44 1.37
CA MET A 256 8.51 -3.92 2.64
C MET A 256 8.19 -5.41 2.78
N SER A 257 9.22 -6.25 2.77
CA SER A 257 9.11 -7.71 2.82
C SER A 257 10.18 -8.31 3.73
N GLY A 258 10.01 -9.56 4.17
CA GLY A 258 10.96 -10.22 5.04
C GLY A 258 11.27 -9.38 6.29
N LYS A 259 12.55 -9.05 6.51
CA LYS A 259 12.97 -8.28 7.70
C LYS A 259 12.45 -6.85 7.72
N SER A 260 12.28 -6.22 6.55
CA SER A 260 11.77 -4.85 6.50
C SER A 260 10.27 -4.77 6.75
N ARG A 261 9.52 -5.88 6.63
CA ARG A 261 8.06 -5.91 6.80
C ARG A 261 7.59 -5.35 8.15
N THR A 262 8.40 -5.51 9.19
CA THR A 262 8.11 -5.02 10.55
C THR A 262 9.08 -3.92 10.99
N ALA A 263 9.78 -3.28 10.05
CA ALA A 263 10.73 -2.21 10.38
C ALA A 263 10.00 -0.91 10.76
N PHE A 264 10.57 -0.20 11.73
CA PHE A 264 10.10 1.13 12.09
C PHE A 264 10.28 2.08 10.93
N HIS A 265 9.22 2.79 10.57
CA HIS A 265 9.24 3.74 9.47
C HIS A 265 8.35 4.95 9.75
N ALA A 266 8.58 6.03 9.02
CA ALA A 266 7.87 7.30 9.21
C ALA A 266 7.85 8.16 7.94
N VAL A 267 6.90 9.10 7.89
CA VAL A 267 6.83 10.16 6.86
C VAL A 267 6.91 11.51 7.56
N PRO A 268 8.10 12.03 7.89
CA PRO A 268 8.23 13.28 8.63
C PRO A 268 7.81 14.53 7.85
N ARG A 269 7.86 14.49 6.51
CA ARG A 269 7.67 15.69 5.68
C ARG A 269 7.18 15.39 4.28
N ILE A 270 6.21 16.20 3.83
CA ILE A 270 5.91 16.42 2.42
C ILE A 270 6.62 17.70 1.94
N ILE A 271 7.39 17.57 0.88
CA ILE A 271 8.17 18.63 0.21
C ILE A 271 7.38 19.10 -1.00
N LYS A 272 7.11 20.40 -1.04
CA LYS A 272 6.54 21.04 -2.22
C LYS A 272 7.56 21.05 -3.35
N VAL A 273 7.20 20.48 -4.50
CA VAL A 273 7.96 20.51 -5.75
C VAL A 273 7.20 21.35 -6.77
N GLY A 274 7.92 22.18 -7.52
CA GLY A 274 7.34 23.11 -8.48
C GLY A 274 6.81 24.41 -7.86
N ASN A 275 6.23 25.26 -8.70
CA ASN A 275 5.65 26.54 -8.29
C ASN A 275 4.32 26.35 -7.53
N GLU A 276 3.71 27.44 -7.08
CA GLU A 276 2.35 27.40 -6.55
C GLU A 276 1.37 26.78 -7.55
N ASN A 277 0.58 25.82 -7.06
CA ASN A 277 -0.45 25.10 -7.81
C ASN A 277 0.04 24.31 -9.04
N GLU A 278 1.35 24.05 -9.16
CA GLU A 278 1.88 23.19 -10.20
C GLU A 278 2.09 21.75 -9.69
N PRO A 279 1.60 20.73 -10.41
CA PRO A 279 1.93 19.35 -10.10
C PRO A 279 3.39 19.03 -10.51
N PRO A 280 3.98 17.95 -9.96
CA PRO A 280 5.23 17.38 -10.45
C PRO A 280 5.22 17.17 -11.97
N SER A 281 6.38 17.25 -12.61
CA SER A 281 6.51 17.15 -14.08
C SER A 281 5.88 15.89 -14.68
N CYS A 282 6.02 14.73 -14.01
CA CYS A 282 5.41 13.47 -14.45
C CYS A 282 3.87 13.47 -14.43
N LEU A 283 3.25 14.46 -13.79
CA LEU A 283 1.81 14.69 -13.75
C LEU A 283 1.37 15.88 -14.62
N LYS A 284 2.28 16.59 -15.32
CA LYS A 284 1.92 17.68 -16.23
C LYS A 284 1.39 17.14 -17.55
N TRP A 285 0.17 17.52 -17.91
CA TRP A 285 -0.54 17.01 -19.09
C TRP A 285 -0.04 17.59 -20.42
N LYS A 286 0.41 18.85 -20.43
CA LYS A 286 0.78 19.57 -21.67
C LYS A 286 2.08 19.06 -22.28
N ASP A 287 3.05 18.68 -21.46
CA ASP A 287 4.38 18.29 -21.94
C ASP A 287 4.36 16.95 -22.70
N LEU A 288 3.30 16.14 -22.54
CA LEU A 288 3.16 14.83 -23.19
C LEU A 288 2.39 14.87 -24.51
N LEU A 289 1.54 15.88 -24.73
CA LEU A 289 0.83 16.07 -26.01
C LEU A 289 1.71 16.76 -27.06
N PHE A 290 2.69 17.59 -26.64
CA PHE A 290 3.60 18.30 -27.55
C PHE A 290 4.99 17.64 -27.68
N ALA A 291 5.32 16.64 -26.86
CA ALA A 291 6.56 15.87 -27.04
C ALA A 291 6.48 14.85 -28.19
N ASN A 292 5.28 14.58 -28.70
CA ASN A 292 5.03 13.72 -29.85
C ASN A 292 4.44 14.51 -31.02
N ASP A 293 5.07 15.63 -31.40
CA ASP A 293 4.99 16.13 -32.78
C ASP A 293 5.68 15.11 -33.71
N VAL A 294 5.02 13.96 -33.89
CA VAL A 294 5.16 13.18 -35.10
C VAL A 294 4.47 14.01 -36.16
N ASP A 295 5.27 14.64 -36.99
CA ASP A 295 4.84 15.35 -38.18
C ASP A 295 4.01 14.41 -39.08
N MET A 296 2.69 14.50 -38.95
CA MET A 296 1.69 13.79 -39.77
C MET A 296 1.45 14.49 -41.12
N THR A 297 2.43 15.25 -41.66
CA THR A 297 2.28 15.90 -42.98
C THR A 297 3.15 15.33 -44.10
N SER A 298 3.74 14.13 -43.93
CA SER A 298 4.36 13.41 -45.06
C SER A 298 3.86 11.97 -45.23
N VAL A 299 2.57 11.83 -45.58
CA VAL A 299 2.09 10.61 -46.25
C VAL A 299 2.07 10.86 -47.75
N ALA A 300 3.09 10.37 -48.45
CA ALA A 300 2.97 10.04 -49.86
C ALA A 300 2.53 8.58 -49.98
N ASN A 301 1.47 8.38 -50.77
CA ASN A 301 0.80 7.16 -51.23
C ASN A 301 -0.32 6.55 -50.34
N PRO A 302 -1.57 6.49 -50.86
CA PRO A 302 -2.76 6.06 -50.13
C PRO A 302 -3.14 4.60 -50.44
N ASP A 303 -2.23 3.65 -50.26
CA ASP A 303 -2.54 2.22 -50.38
C ASP A 303 -1.80 1.43 -49.28
N GLU A 304 -2.22 1.62 -48.02
CA GLU A 304 -2.10 0.67 -46.90
C GLU A 304 -2.40 1.40 -45.56
N ALA A 305 -3.68 1.46 -45.17
CA ALA A 305 -4.07 1.72 -43.78
C ALA A 305 -5.45 1.12 -43.52
N ILE A 306 -5.46 0.01 -42.79
CA ILE A 306 -6.66 -0.60 -42.22
C ILE A 306 -7.13 0.30 -41.08
N VAL A 307 -8.35 0.81 -41.20
CA VAL A 307 -9.04 1.65 -40.20
C VAL A 307 -9.30 0.84 -38.92
N PRO A 308 -8.94 1.31 -37.72
CA PRO A 308 -9.55 0.80 -36.49
C PRO A 308 -10.78 1.66 -36.16
N ASP A 309 -11.94 0.99 -36.23
CA ASP A 309 -13.25 1.50 -35.88
C ASP A 309 -13.35 1.79 -34.37
N MET A 310 -13.80 3.00 -34.03
CA MET A 310 -14.10 3.43 -32.67
C MET A 310 -15.53 3.00 -32.33
N ASN A 311 -15.71 1.72 -31.97
CA ASN A 311 -16.88 1.21 -31.26
C ASN A 311 -16.50 -0.11 -30.58
N VAL A 312 -16.17 -0.05 -29.28
CA VAL A 312 -16.08 -1.25 -28.44
C VAL A 312 -17.26 -1.23 -27.49
N GLU A 313 -18.30 -1.98 -27.85
CA GLU A 313 -19.32 -2.45 -26.91
C GLU A 313 -18.67 -3.46 -25.93
N ILE A 314 -18.99 -3.31 -24.65
CA ILE A 314 -18.55 -4.19 -23.57
C ILE A 314 -19.49 -5.41 -23.55
N PRO A 315 -19.01 -6.67 -23.63
CA PRO A 315 -19.90 -7.82 -23.55
C PRO A 315 -20.35 -8.10 -22.12
N ASP A 316 -21.66 -8.32 -21.98
CA ASP A 316 -22.33 -8.92 -20.82
C ASP A 316 -21.72 -10.28 -20.43
N VAL A 317 -21.61 -10.51 -19.12
CA VAL A 317 -21.14 -11.79 -18.54
C VAL A 317 -22.33 -12.61 -18.07
N LEU A 318 -22.81 -13.50 -18.94
CA LEU A 318 -23.55 -14.75 -18.68
C LEU A 318 -23.22 -15.65 -19.91
N GLU A 319 -22.74 -16.89 -19.84
CA GLU A 319 -23.22 -18.06 -19.11
C GLU A 319 -22.15 -19.19 -19.05
N GLU A 320 -22.36 -20.05 -18.06
CA GLU A 320 -21.93 -21.44 -17.81
C GLU A 320 -21.15 -22.24 -18.86
N THR A 321 -20.12 -22.97 -18.39
CA THR A 321 -19.96 -24.41 -18.72
C THR A 321 -19.41 -25.22 -17.53
N SER A 322 -20.31 -25.98 -16.92
CA SER A 322 -20.16 -27.38 -16.47
C SER A 322 -18.75 -27.93 -16.13
N ILE A 323 -18.45 -28.07 -14.83
CA ILE A 323 -17.64 -29.18 -14.32
C ILE A 323 -18.51 -29.98 -13.35
N VAL A 324 -18.82 -31.20 -13.74
CA VAL A 324 -19.55 -32.18 -12.94
C VAL A 324 -18.67 -32.66 -11.79
N SER A 325 -19.08 -32.40 -10.55
CA SER A 325 -18.73 -33.27 -9.42
C SER A 325 -19.93 -33.37 -8.48
N HIS A 326 -20.64 -34.49 -8.57
CA HIS A 326 -21.66 -34.88 -7.61
C HIS A 326 -21.00 -35.32 -6.31
N ARG A 327 -21.21 -34.59 -5.21
CA ARG A 327 -21.34 -35.18 -3.86
C ARG A 327 -22.35 -34.39 -3.04
N THR A 328 -23.59 -34.85 -3.09
CA THR A 328 -24.63 -34.56 -2.10
C THR A 328 -24.27 -35.24 -0.77
N CYS A 329 -24.05 -34.44 0.27
CA CYS A 329 -24.06 -34.92 1.65
C CYS A 329 -25.53 -35.06 2.08
N GLY A 330 -26.08 -36.26 1.87
CA GLY A 330 -27.33 -36.69 2.47
C GLY A 330 -27.06 -37.19 3.89
N SER A 331 -27.82 -36.67 4.83
CA SER A 331 -27.91 -37.17 6.19
C SER A 331 -28.49 -38.59 6.20
N SER A 332 -27.74 -39.54 6.75
CA SER A 332 -28.29 -40.81 7.23
C SER A 332 -27.48 -41.31 8.42
N LYS A 333 -28.17 -41.39 9.56
CA LYS A 333 -27.77 -42.16 10.75
C LYS A 333 -27.76 -43.65 10.41
N GLU A 334 -26.74 -44.38 10.86
CA GLU A 334 -26.73 -45.78 11.35
C GLU A 334 -25.26 -46.21 11.48
N GLN A 335 -24.70 -46.31 12.70
CA GLN A 335 -24.57 -47.54 13.50
C GLN A 335 -23.90 -48.72 12.78
N SER A 336 -22.62 -48.99 13.11
CA SER A 336 -22.02 -50.32 13.35
C SER A 336 -20.53 -50.09 13.63
N GLU A 337 -20.11 -50.27 14.88
CA GLU A 337 -19.53 -51.48 15.46
C GLU A 337 -18.00 -51.50 15.42
N LYS A 338 -17.46 -51.79 16.60
CA LYS A 338 -16.06 -51.85 16.99
C LYS A 338 -15.33 -52.99 16.29
N ALA A 339 -14.02 -52.82 16.12
CA ALA A 339 -13.07 -53.89 16.39
C ALA A 339 -11.80 -53.31 17.02
N LEU A 340 -11.60 -53.65 18.30
CA LEU A 340 -10.32 -53.57 19.02
C LEU A 340 -9.42 -54.74 18.59
N CYS A 341 -8.12 -54.49 18.52
CA CYS A 341 -7.04 -55.38 18.95
C CYS A 341 -6.16 -54.48 19.85
N GLN A 342 -6.04 -54.62 21.18
CA GLN A 342 -5.47 -55.72 21.97
C GLN A 342 -4.12 -56.13 21.37
N GLU A 343 -2.97 -55.87 21.98
CA GLU A 343 -2.42 -56.24 23.29
C GLU A 343 -1.06 -55.49 23.43
N SER A 344 -0.38 -55.30 24.55
CA SER A 344 -0.53 -55.61 25.98
C SER A 344 0.74 -55.08 26.67
N CYS A 345 0.80 -55.26 27.99
CA CYS A 345 1.93 -55.14 28.93
C CYS A 345 1.94 -53.79 29.66
N ASP A 346 1.19 -53.63 30.75
CA ASP A 346 1.19 -54.33 32.05
C ASP A 346 2.01 -53.60 33.12
N ASN A 347 1.38 -53.62 34.30
CA ASN A 347 1.83 -53.35 35.65
C ASN A 347 1.72 -51.89 36.12
N GLU A 348 0.68 -51.57 36.90
CA GLU A 348 0.53 -51.84 38.35
C GLU A 348 1.46 -50.90 39.16
N ILE A 349 1.06 -50.17 40.20
CA ILE A 349 -0.06 -50.29 41.13
C ILE A 349 -0.14 -48.98 41.98
N SER A 350 -1.36 -48.67 42.43
CA SER A 350 -1.80 -47.91 43.63
C SER A 350 -1.29 -46.47 43.90
N SER A 351 -2.25 -45.53 43.98
CA SER A 351 -2.75 -44.87 45.22
C SER A 351 -2.03 -43.54 45.48
N GLU A 352 -2.66 -42.42 45.80
CA GLU A 352 -3.83 -42.25 46.64
C GLU A 352 -4.38 -40.80 46.48
N PHE A 353 -5.62 -40.63 46.91
CA PHE A 353 -6.43 -39.41 46.90
C PHE A 353 -5.84 -38.25 47.73
N GLY A 354 -6.22 -37.01 47.38
CA GLY A 354 -6.26 -35.94 48.39
C GLY A 354 -6.34 -34.50 47.85
N ASN A 355 -7.56 -33.93 47.87
CA ASN A 355 -7.97 -32.53 48.12
C ASN A 355 -7.20 -31.39 47.41
N GLN A 356 -7.78 -30.60 46.50
CA GLN A 356 -8.87 -29.63 46.68
C GLN A 356 -8.65 -28.54 47.76
N GLN A 357 -8.58 -27.30 47.25
CA GLN A 357 -8.90 -25.99 47.85
C GLN A 357 -7.91 -25.31 48.81
N ASP A 358 -7.39 -24.17 48.35
CA ASP A 358 -7.61 -22.84 48.98
C ASP A 358 -7.38 -21.79 47.86
N LYS A 359 -8.46 -21.17 47.35
CA LYS A 359 -8.95 -19.80 47.60
C LYS A 359 -8.40 -18.75 46.63
#